data_AF-R1F0Z7-F1
#
_entry.id   AF-R1F0Z7-F1
#
_cell.length_a   1.000
_cell.length_b   1.000
_cell.length_c   1.000
_cell.angle_alpha   90.00
_cell.angle_beta   90.00
_cell.angle_gamma   90.00
#
_symmetry.space_group_name_H-M   'P 1'
#
loop_
_entity.id
_entity.type
_entity.pdbx_description
1 polymer ?
#
loop_
_entity_poly.entity_id
_entity_poly.type
_entity_poly.pdbx_seq_one_letter_code
_entity_poly.pdbx_strand_id
1 'polypeptide(L)'
;MLLALTLVSSRGLTSPTAPVFASPLRCAGVRCSDPERKAVFSEERSESVKAGGIASLTGTMASAPVKASAVLATLPVKATALASWQISTCVFAVQLFLFGIVYRCTVRCDDNDALRQGAVGAAALCRALGLMQTNNAWTGDMWLQLGLSFGESALAFGAPPPPPLPRPAAAALPPPRFYRDETPPFDYRDGYRDGYDGPPPYEYPEDLEDPVVR
;
A
#
# COMPACT_ATOMS: atom_id res chain seq x y z
N MET A 1 8.71 21.80 -16.21
CA MET A 1 8.15 21.79 -14.84
C MET A 1 8.22 20.38 -14.24
N LEU A 2 9.41 19.78 -14.17
CA LEU A 2 9.62 18.41 -13.70
C LEU A 2 10.43 18.34 -12.39
N LEU A 3 10.51 19.45 -11.65
CA LEU A 3 11.48 19.64 -10.55
C LEU A 3 10.87 20.25 -9.28
N ALA A 4 9.59 20.01 -9.01
CA ALA A 4 8.89 20.54 -7.84
C ALA A 4 8.21 19.45 -6.99
N LEU A 5 8.84 18.28 -6.87
CA LEU A 5 8.33 17.16 -6.05
C LEU A 5 9.42 16.53 -5.17
N THR A 6 10.47 17.29 -4.88
CA THR A 6 11.49 16.92 -3.88
C THR A 6 11.22 17.68 -2.59
N LEU A 7 11.08 16.92 -1.50
CA LEU A 7 10.96 17.31 -0.09
C LEU A 7 9.56 17.66 0.42
N VAL A 8 8.69 16.64 0.51
CA VAL A 8 7.83 16.52 1.69
C VAL A 8 8.74 16.20 2.88
N SER A 9 9.26 17.26 3.49
CA SER A 9 9.91 17.22 4.81
C SER A 9 8.81 16.90 5.82
N SER A 10 8.83 15.69 6.37
CA SER A 10 7.87 15.18 7.37
C SER A 10 8.11 15.79 8.75
N ARG A 11 8.30 17.10 8.84
CA ARG A 11 8.38 17.84 10.11
C ARG A 11 7.09 18.66 10.29
N GLY A 12 6.16 18.09 11.06
CA GLY A 12 5.05 18.84 11.65
C GLY A 12 3.69 18.67 10.98
N LEU A 13 3.09 17.47 11.08
CA LEU A 13 1.64 17.33 11.00
C LEU A 13 1.09 17.21 12.42
N THR A 14 0.96 18.36 13.08
CA THR A 14 0.08 18.51 14.24
C THR A 14 -1.36 18.40 13.76
N SER A 15 -1.95 17.23 14.00
CA SER A 15 -3.38 16.93 14.20
C SER A 15 -4.41 17.97 13.73
N PRO A 16 -5.15 17.72 12.64
CA PRO A 16 -6.49 18.24 12.47
C PRO A 16 -7.53 17.25 12.99
N THR A 17 -8.47 17.82 13.73
CA THR A 17 -9.75 17.33 14.25
C THR A 17 -10.38 16.18 13.45
N ALA A 18 -10.71 15.10 14.16
CA ALA A 18 -11.31 13.88 13.63
C ALA A 18 -12.67 14.12 12.94
N PRO A 19 -12.92 13.55 11.74
CA PRO A 19 -14.27 13.41 11.24
C PRO A 19 -14.98 12.23 11.94
N VAL A 20 -16.22 12.52 12.32
CA VAL A 20 -17.20 11.64 12.95
C VAL A 20 -17.62 10.55 11.95
N PHE A 21 -16.88 9.45 11.87
CA PHE A 21 -17.38 8.19 11.29
C PHE A 21 -17.60 7.20 12.44
N ALA A 22 -18.77 7.31 13.07
CA ALA A 22 -19.23 6.35 14.06
C ALA A 22 -19.71 5.08 13.33
N SER A 23 -18.91 4.03 13.34
CA SER A 23 -19.36 2.66 13.16
C SER A 23 -19.05 1.85 14.42
N PRO A 24 -19.97 1.00 14.90
CA PRO A 24 -19.81 0.28 16.16
C PRO A 24 -19.00 -1.00 15.92
N LEU A 25 -17.70 -0.88 15.65
CA LEU A 25 -16.79 -1.99 15.87
C LEU A 25 -16.31 -1.92 17.31
N ARG A 26 -17.01 -2.71 18.12
CA ARG A 26 -16.79 -2.95 19.53
C ARG A 26 -15.52 -3.81 19.71
N CYS A 27 -14.36 -3.27 19.38
CA CYS A 27 -13.09 -3.74 19.94
C CYS A 27 -12.77 -2.82 21.11
N ALA A 28 -12.78 -3.37 22.31
CA ALA A 28 -12.49 -2.67 23.54
C ALA A 28 -11.13 -1.98 23.43
N GLY A 29 -11.17 -0.68 23.12
CA GLY A 29 -10.03 0.22 23.16
C GLY A 29 -9.59 0.38 24.60
N VAL A 30 -8.80 -0.58 25.08
CA VAL A 30 -7.87 -0.33 26.17
C VAL A 30 -6.88 0.69 25.62
N ARG A 31 -7.16 1.98 25.88
CA ARG A 31 -6.17 3.05 25.74
C ARG A 31 -5.10 2.86 26.81
N CYS A 32 -4.24 1.85 26.63
CA CYS A 32 -2.95 1.86 27.29
C CYS A 32 -2.21 3.05 26.70
N SER A 33 -2.12 4.11 27.49
CA SER A 33 -1.41 5.34 27.18
C SER A 33 0.09 5.11 27.35
N ASP A 34 0.59 3.95 26.92
CA ASP A 34 2.00 3.61 27.05
C ASP A 34 2.79 4.44 26.03
N PRO A 35 3.74 5.28 26.49
CA PRO A 35 4.57 6.06 25.61
C PRO A 35 5.39 5.17 24.67
N GLU A 36 5.75 3.96 25.13
CA GLU A 36 6.49 2.97 24.35
C GLU A 36 5.69 2.47 23.13
N ARG A 37 4.39 2.20 23.32
CA ARG A 37 3.51 1.77 22.21
C ARG A 37 3.32 2.86 21.17
N LYS A 38 3.28 4.13 21.59
CA LYS A 38 3.20 5.28 20.66
C LYS A 38 4.46 5.42 19.80
N ALA A 39 5.63 5.12 20.36
CA ALA A 39 6.89 5.14 19.62
C ALA A 39 6.91 4.07 18.52
N VAL A 40 6.50 2.83 18.85
CA VAL A 40 6.39 1.73 17.87
C VAL A 40 5.47 2.08 16.71
N PHE A 41 4.27 2.63 16.98
CA PHE A 41 3.35 3.05 15.92
C PHE A 41 3.90 4.17 15.03
N SER A 42 4.76 5.04 15.57
CA SER A 42 5.36 6.12 14.77
C SER A 42 6.40 5.59 13.78
N GLU A 43 7.16 4.57 14.19
CA GLU A 43 8.14 3.89 13.35
C GLU A 43 7.43 3.18 12.18
N GLU A 44 6.40 2.38 12.47
CA GLU A 44 5.60 1.64 11.48
C GLU A 44 4.99 2.55 10.40
N ARG A 45 4.51 3.73 10.80
CA ARG A 45 3.97 4.73 9.88
C ARG A 45 5.04 5.28 8.96
N SER A 46 6.21 5.62 9.51
CA SER A 46 7.29 6.18 8.71
C SER A 46 7.79 5.21 7.64
N GLU A 47 7.88 3.91 7.97
CA GLU A 47 8.30 2.92 7.01
C GLU A 47 7.23 2.61 5.95
N SER A 48 5.95 2.75 6.31
CA SER A 48 4.85 2.62 5.34
C SER A 48 4.86 3.76 4.32
N VAL A 49 5.16 4.98 4.77
CA VAL A 49 5.34 6.13 3.88
C VAL A 49 6.53 5.93 2.93
N LYS A 50 7.64 5.34 3.41
CA LYS A 50 8.79 5.00 2.55
C LYS A 50 8.40 3.99 1.47
N ALA A 51 7.68 2.93 1.82
CA ALA A 51 7.21 1.94 0.87
C ALA A 51 6.27 2.54 -0.19
N GLY A 52 5.34 3.40 0.24
CA GLY A 52 4.48 4.16 -0.68
C GLY A 52 5.29 5.06 -1.62
N GLY A 53 6.29 5.77 -1.09
CA GLY A 53 7.14 6.65 -1.89
C GLY A 53 7.95 5.92 -2.96
N ILE A 54 8.49 4.75 -2.64
CA ILE A 54 9.21 3.90 -3.61
C ILE A 54 8.23 3.40 -4.69
N ALA A 55 7.07 2.89 -4.30
CA ALA A 55 6.07 2.40 -5.25
C ALA A 55 5.58 3.49 -6.23
N SER A 56 5.34 4.71 -5.72
CA SER A 56 4.91 5.83 -6.57
C SER A 56 6.00 6.29 -7.53
N LEU A 57 7.25 6.37 -7.06
CA LEU A 57 8.38 6.77 -7.91
C LEU A 57 8.63 5.75 -9.01
N THR A 58 8.78 4.47 -8.65
CA THR A 58 9.06 3.39 -9.60
C THR A 58 7.92 3.22 -10.60
N GLY A 59 6.67 3.23 -10.14
CA GLY A 59 5.54 3.07 -11.05
C GLY A 59 5.32 4.30 -11.96
N THR A 60 5.57 5.51 -11.47
CA THR A 60 5.50 6.72 -12.32
C THR A 60 6.59 6.68 -13.40
N MET A 61 7.83 6.32 -13.04
CA MET A 61 8.93 6.16 -14.00
C MET A 61 8.62 5.08 -15.04
N ALA A 62 8.04 3.95 -14.64
CA ALA A 62 7.63 2.88 -15.55
C ALA A 62 6.51 3.32 -16.51
N SER A 63 5.57 4.15 -16.06
CA SER A 63 4.44 4.62 -16.88
C SER A 63 4.78 5.79 -17.82
N ALA A 64 5.86 6.53 -17.53
CA ALA A 64 6.27 7.71 -18.29
C ALA A 64 6.38 7.49 -19.81
N PRO A 65 7.05 6.43 -20.32
CA PRO A 65 7.15 6.23 -21.77
C PRO A 65 5.80 5.93 -22.44
N VAL A 66 4.91 5.20 -21.78
CA VAL A 66 3.57 4.87 -22.31
C VAL A 66 2.70 6.12 -22.40
N LYS A 67 2.77 7.01 -21.41
CA LYS A 67 2.00 8.26 -21.46
C LYS A 67 2.63 9.29 -22.41
N ALA A 68 3.95 9.29 -22.55
CA ALA A 68 4.65 10.17 -23.50
C ALA A 68 4.33 9.82 -24.96
N SER A 69 4.24 8.53 -25.30
CA SER A 69 3.85 8.11 -26.66
C SER A 69 2.41 8.51 -27.01
N ALA A 70 1.49 8.44 -26.05
CA ALA A 70 0.12 8.90 -26.23
C ALA A 70 0.03 10.41 -26.53
N VAL A 71 0.83 11.24 -25.85
CA VAL A 71 0.87 12.69 -26.13
C VAL A 71 1.47 12.96 -27.51
N LEU A 72 2.56 12.26 -27.86
CA LEU A 72 3.23 12.43 -29.15
C LEU A 72 2.31 12.08 -30.33
N ALA A 73 1.42 11.11 -30.17
CA ALA A 73 0.43 10.72 -31.18
C ALA A 73 -0.66 11.78 -31.44
N THR A 74 -0.81 12.78 -30.57
CA THR A 74 -1.90 13.79 -30.65
C THR A 74 -1.46 15.15 -31.20
N LEU A 75 -0.34 15.20 -31.92
CA LEU A 75 0.14 16.43 -32.57
C LEU A 75 -0.89 16.96 -33.59
N PRO A 76 -1.22 18.28 -33.58
CA PRO A 76 -0.62 19.36 -32.79
C PRO A 76 -1.08 19.41 -31.32
N VAL A 77 -0.12 19.51 -30.40
CA VAL A 77 -0.37 19.51 -28.95
C VAL A 77 -1.24 20.71 -28.56
N LYS A 78 -2.49 20.44 -28.17
CA LYS A 78 -3.37 21.44 -27.56
C LYS A 78 -2.99 21.60 -26.08
N ALA A 79 -3.03 22.83 -25.57
CA ALA A 79 -2.73 23.13 -24.15
C ALA A 79 -3.58 22.29 -23.17
N THR A 80 -4.80 21.94 -23.57
CA THR A 80 -5.73 21.08 -22.82
C THR A 80 -5.22 19.64 -22.68
N ALA A 81 -4.56 19.09 -23.70
CA ALA A 81 -4.00 17.74 -23.67
C ALA A 81 -2.85 17.64 -22.66
N LEU A 82 -2.02 18.69 -22.55
CA LEU A 82 -0.93 18.74 -21.58
C LEU A 82 -1.45 18.79 -20.14
N ALA A 83 -2.49 19.59 -19.87
CA ALA A 83 -3.12 19.66 -18.56
C ALA A 83 -3.74 18.32 -18.13
N SER A 84 -4.46 17.66 -19.04
CA SER A 84 -5.02 16.32 -18.79
C SER A 84 -3.92 15.29 -18.50
N TRP A 85 -2.80 15.32 -19.24
CA TRP A 85 -1.67 14.43 -19.02
C TRP A 85 -1.03 14.60 -17.63
N GLN A 86 -0.83 15.85 -17.18
CA GLN A 86 -0.27 16.13 -15.85
C GLN A 86 -1.19 15.61 -14.75
N ILE A 87 -2.50 15.89 -14.84
CA ILE A 87 -3.48 15.44 -13.85
C ILE A 87 -3.53 13.92 -13.80
N SER A 88 -3.61 13.24 -14.95
CA SER A 88 -3.60 11.77 -15.03
C SER A 88 -2.34 11.17 -14.40
N THR A 89 -1.19 11.82 -14.55
CA THR A 89 0.09 11.36 -13.97
C THR A 89 0.12 11.55 -12.46
N CYS A 90 -0.34 12.69 -11.95
CA CYS A 90 -0.47 12.92 -10.51
C CYS A 90 -1.42 11.93 -9.85
N VAL A 91 -2.60 11.69 -10.46
CA VAL A 91 -3.58 10.71 -9.96
C VAL A 91 -2.97 9.32 -9.91
N PHE A 92 -2.27 8.91 -10.96
CA PHE A 92 -1.61 7.62 -11.02
C PHE A 92 -0.50 7.47 -9.96
N ALA A 93 0.29 8.52 -9.73
CA ALA A 93 1.32 8.54 -8.69
C ALA A 93 0.71 8.38 -7.28
N VAL A 94 -0.43 9.05 -7.00
CA VAL A 94 -1.17 8.90 -5.74
C VAL A 94 -1.72 7.48 -5.58
N GLN A 95 -2.27 6.89 -6.65
CA GLN A 95 -2.77 5.51 -6.62
C GLN A 95 -1.65 4.50 -6.30
N LEU A 96 -0.48 4.65 -6.91
CA LEU A 96 0.68 3.81 -6.64
C LEU A 96 1.24 4.00 -5.23
N PHE A 97 1.25 5.24 -4.74
CA PHE A 97 1.66 5.55 -3.37
C PHE A 97 0.79 4.81 -2.35
N LEU A 98 -0.53 4.91 -2.54
CA LEU A 98 -1.52 4.22 -1.72
C LEU A 98 -1.40 2.69 -1.84
N PHE A 99 -1.21 2.17 -3.05
CA PHE A 99 -0.99 0.74 -3.27
C PHE A 99 0.25 0.23 -2.52
N GLY A 100 1.36 0.98 -2.52
CA GLY A 100 2.56 0.62 -1.76
C GLY A 100 2.33 0.54 -0.25
N ILE A 101 1.53 1.47 0.31
CA ILE A 101 1.13 1.44 1.73
C ILE A 101 0.30 0.18 2.02
N VAL A 102 -0.73 -0.08 1.21
CA VAL A 102 -1.63 -1.24 1.38
C VAL A 102 -0.88 -2.57 1.22
N TYR A 103 0.00 -2.67 0.22
CA TYR A 103 0.82 -3.84 -0.03
C TYR A 103 1.66 -4.19 1.20
N ARG A 104 2.33 -3.21 1.80
CA ARG A 104 3.10 -3.43 3.02
C ARG A 104 2.21 -3.91 4.18
N CYS A 105 1.05 -3.29 4.38
CA CYS A 105 0.13 -3.66 5.47
C CYS A 105 -0.41 -5.10 5.31
N THR A 106 -0.68 -5.51 4.07
CA THR A 106 -1.18 -6.86 3.78
C THR A 106 -0.09 -7.93 3.89
N VAL A 107 1.13 -7.64 3.44
CA VAL A 107 2.26 -8.57 3.49
C VAL A 107 2.78 -8.76 4.92
N ARG A 108 2.78 -7.72 5.76
CA ARG A 108 3.31 -7.82 7.14
C ARG A 108 2.34 -8.34 8.18
N CYS A 109 1.11 -8.71 7.81
CA CYS A 109 0.07 -9.14 8.76
C CYS A 109 0.01 -8.25 10.02
N ASP A 110 0.14 -6.94 9.84
CA ASP A 110 0.19 -5.99 10.96
C ASP A 110 -1.17 -5.99 11.67
N ASP A 111 -1.18 -6.18 12.99
CA ASP A 111 -2.38 -6.21 13.84
C ASP A 111 -2.95 -4.80 14.13
N ASN A 112 -2.52 -3.81 13.37
CA ASN A 112 -2.94 -2.43 13.54
C ASN A 112 -4.24 -2.16 12.76
N ASP A 113 -5.38 -2.25 13.45
CA ASP A 113 -6.70 -1.96 12.88
C ASP A 113 -6.81 -0.59 12.22
N ALA A 114 -6.08 0.42 12.73
CA ALA A 114 -6.08 1.76 12.14
C ALA A 114 -5.43 1.80 10.74
N LEU A 115 -4.39 0.97 10.51
CA LEU A 115 -3.77 0.85 9.19
C LEU A 115 -4.69 0.12 8.20
N ARG A 116 -5.42 -0.90 8.66
CA ARG A 116 -6.41 -1.60 7.83
C ARG A 116 -7.56 -0.69 7.39
N GLN A 117 -8.08 0.14 8.29
CA GLN A 117 -9.08 1.16 7.92
C GLN A 117 -8.52 2.18 6.92
N GLY A 118 -7.24 2.58 7.09
CA GLY A 118 -6.54 3.42 6.13
C GLY A 118 -6.43 2.79 4.74
N ALA A 119 -6.18 1.48 4.66
CA ALA A 119 -6.11 0.74 3.40
C ALA A 119 -7.45 0.71 2.65
N VAL A 120 -8.56 0.58 3.38
CA VAL A 120 -9.91 0.67 2.81
C VAL A 120 -10.19 2.09 2.28
N GLY A 121 -9.83 3.13 3.06
CA GLY A 121 -9.93 4.51 2.62
C GLY A 121 -9.07 4.81 1.39
N ALA A 122 -7.88 4.23 1.32
CA ALA A 122 -6.99 4.32 0.17
C ALA A 122 -7.62 3.70 -1.10
N ALA A 123 -8.21 2.51 -0.99
CA ALA A 123 -8.92 1.87 -2.10
C ALA A 123 -10.14 2.70 -2.55
N ALA A 124 -10.90 3.25 -1.61
CA ALA A 124 -12.00 4.16 -1.90
C ALA A 124 -11.53 5.42 -2.66
N LEU A 125 -10.40 6.00 -2.24
CA LEU A 125 -9.82 7.16 -2.92
C LEU A 125 -9.32 6.81 -4.33
N CYS A 126 -8.63 5.68 -4.51
CA CYS A 126 -8.18 5.23 -5.82
C CYS A 126 -9.37 5.06 -6.79
N ARG A 127 -10.48 4.48 -6.32
CA ARG A 127 -11.72 4.33 -7.09
C ARG A 127 -12.33 5.69 -7.44
N ALA A 128 -12.47 6.58 -6.47
CA ALA A 128 -13.02 7.92 -6.68
C ALA A 128 -12.21 8.71 -7.72
N LEU A 129 -10.89 8.65 -7.63
CA LEU A 129 -9.98 9.27 -8.59
C LEU A 129 -10.10 8.67 -10.00
N GLY A 130 -10.39 7.36 -10.12
CA GLY A 130 -10.61 6.69 -11.39
C GLY A 130 -11.93 7.05 -12.08
N LEU A 131 -12.93 7.48 -11.31
CA LEU A 131 -14.23 7.92 -11.84
C LEU A 131 -14.24 9.39 -12.29
N MET A 132 -13.21 10.16 -11.93
CA MET A 132 -13.13 11.57 -12.32
C MET A 132 -12.87 11.70 -13.82
N GLN A 133 -13.79 12.35 -14.53
CA GLN A 133 -13.59 12.73 -15.91
C GLN A 133 -12.79 14.03 -15.96
N THR A 134 -11.66 14.04 -16.67
CA THR A 134 -10.81 15.23 -16.82
C THR A 134 -11.41 16.22 -17.83
N ASN A 135 -12.54 16.86 -17.50
CA ASN A 135 -13.09 17.93 -18.32
C ASN A 135 -12.49 19.28 -17.89
N ASN A 136 -11.28 19.56 -18.41
CA ASN A 136 -10.56 20.84 -18.62
C ASN A 136 -10.64 22.03 -17.66
N ALA A 137 -11.22 21.98 -16.46
CA ALA A 137 -11.06 23.04 -15.48
C ALA A 137 -11.00 22.51 -14.04
N TRP A 138 -10.03 23.00 -13.27
CA TRP A 138 -10.03 22.88 -11.81
C TRP A 138 -11.12 23.79 -11.24
N THR A 139 -12.38 23.40 -11.39
CA THR A 139 -13.52 24.08 -10.78
C THR A 139 -13.82 23.51 -9.40
N GLY A 140 -14.53 24.28 -8.57
CA GLY A 140 -15.02 23.79 -7.27
C GLY A 140 -15.88 22.53 -7.38
N ASP A 141 -16.60 22.37 -8.49
CA ASP A 141 -17.41 21.19 -8.79
C ASP A 141 -16.60 19.91 -8.85
N MET A 142 -15.33 19.98 -9.27
CA MET A 142 -14.43 18.83 -9.31
C MET A 142 -14.18 18.27 -7.89
N TRP A 143 -13.97 19.14 -6.91
CA TRP A 143 -13.78 18.73 -5.50
C TRP A 143 -15.06 18.14 -4.91
N LEU A 144 -16.22 18.70 -5.27
CA LEU A 144 -17.52 18.15 -4.86
C LEU A 144 -17.73 16.76 -5.46
N GLN A 145 -17.45 16.58 -6.75
CA GLN A 145 -17.55 15.28 -7.42
C GLN A 145 -16.57 14.26 -6.83
N LEU A 146 -15.34 14.68 -6.52
CA LEU A 146 -14.35 13.83 -5.84
C LEU A 146 -14.85 13.41 -4.45
N GLY A 147 -15.31 14.36 -3.65
CA GLY A 147 -15.83 14.10 -2.30
C GLY A 147 -17.05 13.18 -2.32
N LEU A 148 -17.96 13.37 -3.27
CA LEU A 148 -19.14 12.54 -3.44
C LEU A 148 -18.76 11.11 -3.87
N SER A 149 -17.91 10.98 -4.90
CA SER A 149 -17.45 9.68 -5.41
C SER A 149 -16.62 8.92 -4.36
N PHE A 150 -15.86 9.67 -3.54
CA PHE A 150 -15.15 9.13 -2.39
C PHE A 150 -16.12 8.64 -1.32
N GLY A 151 -17.15 9.41 -0.98
CA GLY A 151 -18.18 9.01 -0.03
C GLY A 151 -18.91 7.74 -0.46
N GLU A 152 -19.31 7.65 -1.73
CA GLU A 152 -19.91 6.46 -2.31
C GLU A 152 -18.97 5.24 -2.24
N SER A 153 -17.70 5.44 -2.62
CA SER A 153 -16.69 4.37 -2.58
C SER A 153 -16.37 3.93 -1.16
N ALA A 154 -16.29 4.87 -0.21
CA ALA A 154 -16.04 4.60 1.20
C ALA A 154 -17.19 3.82 1.83
N LEU A 155 -18.44 4.14 1.48
CA LEU A 155 -19.61 3.37 1.88
C LEU A 155 -19.58 1.95 1.27
N ALA A 156 -19.22 1.83 -0.01
CA ALA A 156 -19.14 0.54 -0.69
C ALA A 156 -18.09 -0.39 -0.07
N PHE A 157 -16.92 0.13 0.31
CA PHE A 157 -15.86 -0.68 0.93
C PHE A 157 -15.94 -0.78 2.45
N GLY A 158 -16.60 0.17 3.11
CA GLY A 158 -16.78 0.19 4.56
C GLY A 158 -18.00 -0.61 5.04
N ALA A 159 -18.90 -0.99 4.12
CA ALA A 159 -20.03 -1.84 4.47
C ALA A 159 -19.53 -3.16 5.09
N PRO A 160 -20.10 -3.59 6.23
CA PRO A 160 -19.76 -4.87 6.81
C PRO A 160 -20.07 -5.97 5.78
N PRO A 161 -19.27 -7.05 5.73
CA PRO A 161 -19.57 -8.16 4.85
C PRO A 161 -21.00 -8.63 5.15
N PRO A 162 -21.79 -8.98 4.11
CA PRO A 162 -23.12 -9.53 4.33
C PRO A 162 -23.00 -10.72 5.29
N PRO A 163 -23.99 -10.90 6.20
CA PRO A 163 -23.97 -12.04 7.11
C PRO A 163 -23.78 -13.32 6.27
N PRO A 164 -22.98 -14.28 6.73
CA PRO A 164 -22.75 -15.51 6.00
C PRO A 164 -24.11 -16.11 5.67
N LEU A 165 -24.41 -16.22 4.37
CA LEU A 165 -25.64 -16.89 3.94
C LEU A 165 -25.66 -18.26 4.62
N PRO A 166 -26.82 -18.71 5.12
CA PRO A 166 -26.94 -20.05 5.69
C PRO A 166 -26.38 -21.01 4.65
N ARG A 167 -25.24 -21.66 4.97
CA ARG A 167 -24.66 -22.65 4.07
C ARG A 167 -25.80 -23.63 3.78
N PRO A 168 -26.20 -23.83 2.52
CA PRO A 168 -27.15 -24.89 2.21
C PRO A 168 -26.59 -26.14 2.86
N ALA A 169 -27.40 -26.77 3.73
CA ALA A 169 -26.97 -27.92 4.52
C ALA A 169 -26.25 -28.86 3.57
N ALA A 170 -24.93 -28.86 3.65
CA ALA A 170 -24.11 -29.55 2.67
C ALA A 170 -24.46 -31.01 2.86
N ALA A 171 -25.19 -31.58 1.89
CA ALA A 171 -25.35 -33.00 1.75
C ALA A 171 -23.96 -33.60 1.95
N ALA A 172 -23.81 -34.37 3.03
CA ALA A 172 -22.56 -34.73 3.68
C ALA A 172 -21.45 -35.06 2.68
N LEU A 173 -20.71 -34.03 2.24
CA LEU A 173 -19.47 -34.26 1.53
C LEU A 173 -18.52 -34.81 2.61
N PRO A 174 -17.95 -36.00 2.39
CA PRO A 174 -16.98 -36.55 3.33
C PRO A 174 -15.92 -35.47 3.54
N PRO A 175 -15.49 -35.24 4.80
CA PRO A 175 -14.52 -34.21 5.09
C PRO A 175 -13.33 -34.40 4.14
N PRO A 176 -12.86 -33.34 3.45
CA PRO A 176 -11.66 -33.44 2.66
C PRO A 176 -10.60 -34.03 3.59
N ARG A 177 -10.08 -35.21 3.21
CA ARG A 177 -8.93 -35.81 3.88
C ARG A 177 -7.80 -34.83 3.62
N PHE A 178 -7.67 -33.84 4.50
CA PHE A 178 -6.44 -33.12 4.66
C PHE A 178 -5.40 -34.21 4.88
N TYR A 179 -4.58 -34.45 3.86
CA TYR A 179 -3.31 -35.11 4.06
C TYR A 179 -2.66 -34.28 5.15
N ARG A 180 -2.62 -34.84 6.36
CA ARG A 180 -1.85 -34.31 7.46
C ARG A 180 -0.43 -34.42 6.94
N ASP A 181 0.02 -33.34 6.31
CA ASP A 181 1.42 -33.21 5.95
C ASP A 181 2.12 -33.17 7.29
N GLU A 182 2.62 -34.34 7.71
CA GLU A 182 3.51 -34.51 8.85
C GLU A 182 4.83 -33.83 8.48
N THR A 183 4.79 -32.52 8.27
CA THR A 183 5.99 -31.72 8.32
C THR A 183 6.44 -31.80 9.78
N PRO A 184 7.62 -32.38 10.06
CA PRO A 184 8.13 -32.44 11.42
C PRO A 184 8.18 -31.03 11.99
N PRO A 185 8.03 -30.87 13.31
CA PRO A 185 8.09 -29.56 13.96
C PRO A 185 9.49 -28.99 13.76
N PHE A 186 9.69 -28.25 12.67
CA PHE A 186 10.79 -27.31 12.56
C PHE A 186 10.43 -26.16 13.50
N ASP A 187 10.92 -26.29 14.73
CA ASP A 187 10.87 -25.26 15.74
C ASP A 187 11.74 -24.08 15.28
N TYR A 188 11.14 -23.17 14.52
CA TYR A 188 11.77 -21.93 14.09
C TYR A 188 11.93 -20.92 15.23
N ARG A 189 11.54 -21.28 16.47
CA ARG A 189 11.41 -20.33 17.58
C ARG A 189 12.72 -20.03 18.32
N ASP A 190 13.77 -20.81 18.11
CA ASP A 190 15.04 -20.65 18.84
C ASP A 190 16.20 -20.05 18.02
N GLY A 191 16.00 -19.67 16.76
CA GLY A 191 17.13 -19.32 15.87
C GLY A 191 17.47 -17.83 15.70
N TYR A 192 16.68 -16.88 16.20
CA TYR A 192 16.80 -15.47 15.75
C TYR A 192 17.04 -14.44 16.86
N ARG A 193 17.25 -14.87 18.11
CA ARG A 193 17.40 -13.94 19.25
C ARG A 193 18.84 -13.69 19.69
N ASP A 194 19.80 -14.47 19.21
CA ASP A 194 21.21 -14.19 19.42
C ASP A 194 21.80 -13.65 18.11
N GLY A 195 22.58 -12.58 18.22
CA GLY A 195 23.15 -11.88 17.08
C GLY A 195 23.77 -12.85 16.09
N TYR A 196 23.35 -12.72 14.83
CA TYR A 196 24.06 -13.28 13.70
C TYR A 196 25.46 -12.65 13.66
N ASP A 197 26.39 -13.18 14.45
CA ASP A 197 27.70 -13.52 13.93
C ASP A 197 27.42 -14.53 12.81
N GLY A 198 27.27 -14.03 11.59
CA GLY A 198 27.22 -14.90 10.42
C GLY A 198 28.41 -15.86 10.47
N PRO A 199 28.30 -17.07 9.90
CA PRO A 199 29.46 -17.92 9.73
C PRO A 199 30.58 -17.07 9.10
N PRO A 200 31.83 -17.16 9.60
CA PRO A 200 32.92 -16.39 9.04
C PRO A 200 32.92 -16.60 7.53
N PRO A 201 33.24 -15.55 6.73
CA PRO A 201 33.33 -15.68 5.30
C PRO A 201 34.17 -16.92 5.01
N TYR A 202 33.59 -17.85 4.25
CA TYR A 202 34.26 -19.05 3.78
C TYR A 202 35.63 -18.64 3.25
N GLU A 203 36.68 -18.91 4.03
CA GLU A 203 38.04 -18.89 3.57
C GLU A 203 38.07 -19.92 2.44
N TYR A 204 38.12 -19.43 1.21
CA TYR A 204 38.49 -20.25 0.09
C TYR A 204 39.92 -20.72 0.40
N PRO A 205 40.18 -22.04 0.48
CA PRO A 205 41.54 -22.51 0.62
C PRO A 205 42.36 -21.98 -0.57
N GLU A 206 43.43 -21.24 -0.30
CA GLU A 206 44.33 -20.63 -1.29
C GLU A 206 45.17 -21.69 -2.03
N ASP A 207 44.90 -22.97 -1.82
CA ASP A 207 45.74 -24.08 -2.25
C ASP A 207 45.31 -24.68 -3.60
N LEU A 208 44.44 -24.01 -4.36
CA LEU A 208 44.13 -24.44 -5.73
C LEU A 208 45.26 -23.98 -6.67
N GLU A 209 46.40 -24.65 -6.56
CA GLU A 209 47.54 -24.55 -7.46
C GLU A 209 47.07 -24.74 -8.91
N ASP A 210 47.32 -23.72 -9.74
CA ASP A 210 47.14 -23.79 -11.19
C ASP A 210 48.01 -24.93 -11.77
N PRO A 211 47.44 -25.90 -12.49
CA PRO A 211 48.25 -26.86 -13.23
C PRO A 211 48.98 -26.15 -14.36
N VAL A 212 50.30 -26.04 -14.20
CA VAL A 212 51.26 -25.59 -15.20
C VAL A 212 51.04 -26.36 -16.51
N VAL A 213 50.46 -25.69 -17.50
CA VAL A 213 50.44 -26.17 -18.89
C VAL A 213 51.84 -25.98 -19.46
N ARG A 214 52.59 -27.09 -19.58
CA ARG A 214 53.80 -27.17 -20.39
C ARG A 214 53.47 -27.54 -21.83
#